data_AF-A0AA85JE30-F1
#
_entry.id   AF-A0AA85JE30-F1
#
_cell.length_a   1.000
_cell.length_b   1.000
_cell.length_c   1.000
_cell.angle_alpha   90.00
_cell.angle_beta   90.00
_cell.angle_gamma   90.00
#
_symmetry.space_group_name_H-M   'P 1'
#
loop_
_entity.id
_entity.type
_entity.pdbx_description
1 polymer ?
#
loop_
_entity_poly.entity_id
_entity_poly.type
_entity_poly.pdbx_seq_one_letter_code
_entity_poly.pdbx_strand_id
1 'polypeptide(L)'
;MNTTKFVSYINNCTQYNNTRDGNEQVYIFPIYLFLLVLSPIALVISCLALTVLTRPQAIRLGSMRVNLITLTIFEALLNLMIFLVSLSYATKLLSDQQNLFKTLIDIACFILIGGALCSRNWTITLISLARCVAITKPMMSRKTNSHLFQPKWMAVCTIICILTGFLLSVLRLFEKQIDVCLNQNNRIILLPNTQWRIAKDLFFTFQSALPILIVVLTTIIMLIALFRHKLPNLNHNMPNRSTERSDVHKSNPINVNNNNFNADCSYTSKQNSTRTRQHQILLEYKMNERRLQNQVRATRMVTLLTVVFILFESPVFFCVIFEYKFPHGQFDLVTNALKSLVVLDSCANVIIYLIMSKRFRQETVRLWRYARRQTRQVLTNQSEVTF
;
A
#
# COMPACT_ATOMS: atom_id res chain seq x y z
N MET A 1 -25.54 27.20 28.50
CA MET A 1 -25.31 26.74 27.12
C MET A 1 -24.36 27.72 26.45
N ASN A 2 -23.05 27.45 26.50
CA ASN A 2 -22.07 28.29 25.80
C ASN A 2 -22.09 27.94 24.32
N THR A 3 -22.30 28.94 23.49
CA THR A 3 -22.38 28.80 22.04
C THR A 3 -21.04 28.31 21.49
N THR A 4 -21.07 27.15 20.84
CA THR A 4 -19.95 26.54 20.12
C THR A 4 -19.59 27.39 18.91
N LYS A 5 -18.73 28.40 19.09
CA LYS A 5 -18.28 29.24 17.98
C LYS A 5 -17.07 28.59 17.31
N PHE A 6 -17.31 28.00 16.14
CA PHE A 6 -16.25 27.48 15.24
C PHE A 6 -15.32 28.60 14.74
N VAL A 7 -15.88 29.81 14.62
CA VAL A 7 -15.15 31.04 14.28
C VAL A 7 -15.34 32.06 15.41
N SER A 8 -14.25 32.56 15.97
CA SER A 8 -14.28 33.63 16.96
C SER A 8 -13.49 34.86 16.46
N TYR A 9 -13.93 36.06 16.84
CA TYR A 9 -13.28 37.32 16.48
C TYR A 9 -12.70 37.93 17.75
N ILE A 10 -11.37 38.14 17.76
CA ILE A 10 -10.64 38.58 18.95
C ILE A 10 -9.89 39.87 18.62
N ASN A 11 -10.03 40.88 19.49
CA ASN A 11 -9.35 42.17 19.33
C ASN A 11 -7.94 42.18 19.97
N ASN A 12 -7.65 41.43 21.03
CA ASN A 12 -6.33 41.41 21.66
C ASN A 12 -5.56 40.11 21.39
N CYS A 13 -4.77 40.07 20.31
CA CYS A 13 -3.94 38.90 19.95
C CYS A 13 -2.45 39.04 20.28
N THR A 14 -2.04 40.13 20.93
CA THR A 14 -0.64 40.40 21.32
C THR A 14 -0.05 39.35 22.26
N GLN A 15 -0.88 38.64 23.01
CA GLN A 15 -0.48 37.63 23.98
C GLN A 15 -0.01 36.30 23.35
N TYR A 16 -0.37 36.03 22.08
CA TYR A 16 -0.01 34.78 21.40
C TYR A 16 1.37 34.78 20.73
N ASN A 17 1.93 35.96 20.42
CA ASN A 17 3.25 36.07 19.78
C ASN A 17 4.42 35.81 20.76
N ASN A 18 4.27 36.14 22.05
CA ASN A 18 5.40 36.13 22.99
C ASN A 18 5.71 34.75 23.60
N THR A 19 4.78 33.79 23.56
CA THR A 19 4.95 32.46 24.18
C THR A 19 5.23 31.33 23.19
N ARG A 20 4.96 31.52 21.89
CA ARG A 20 5.06 30.45 20.88
C ARG A 20 6.23 30.58 19.90
N ASP A 21 6.71 31.80 19.65
CA ASP A 21 7.62 32.05 18.51
C ASP A 21 9.12 31.90 18.82
N GLY A 22 9.57 31.99 20.08
CA GLY A 22 11.01 32.02 20.40
C GLY A 22 11.73 30.66 20.39
N ASN A 23 11.17 29.65 21.08
CA ASN A 23 11.87 28.39 21.33
C ASN A 23 11.35 27.19 20.50
N GLU A 24 10.09 27.19 20.06
CA GLU A 24 9.53 26.09 19.24
C GLU A 24 9.95 26.19 17.76
N GLN A 25 10.08 27.40 17.21
CA GLN A 25 10.46 27.58 15.79
C GLN A 25 11.87 27.08 15.46
N VAL A 26 12.82 27.17 16.42
CA VAL A 26 14.24 26.81 16.20
C VAL A 26 14.42 25.32 15.89
N TYR A 27 13.64 24.43 16.53
CA TYR A 27 13.77 22.98 16.35
C TYR A 27 12.85 22.41 15.26
N ILE A 28 11.76 23.11 14.93
CA ILE A 28 10.77 22.68 13.95
C ILE A 28 11.24 22.98 12.51
N PHE A 29 11.97 24.08 12.32
CA PHE A 29 12.45 24.51 10.99
C PHE A 29 13.34 23.48 10.27
N PRO A 30 14.34 22.83 10.91
CA PRO A 30 15.14 21.78 10.27
C PRO A 30 14.32 20.59 9.76
N ILE A 31 13.24 20.22 10.47
CA ILE A 31 12.35 19.11 10.08
C ILE A 31 11.60 19.48 8.81
N TYR A 32 11.03 20.69 8.73
CA TYR A 32 10.35 21.13 7.51
C TYR A 32 11.30 21.29 6.33
N LEU A 33 12.54 21.71 6.56
CA LEU A 33 13.56 21.76 5.52
C LEU A 33 13.93 20.36 5.01
N PHE A 34 14.05 19.38 5.92
CA PHE A 34 14.23 17.98 5.55
C PHE A 34 13.04 17.43 4.73
N LEU A 35 11.80 17.71 5.17
CA LEU A 35 10.59 17.32 4.45
C LEU A 35 10.47 18.00 3.08
N LEU A 36 10.89 19.26 2.97
CA LEU A 36 10.91 20.01 1.71
C LEU A 36 11.78 19.34 0.65
N VAL A 37 12.87 18.68 1.05
CA VAL A 37 13.76 17.93 0.15
C VAL A 37 13.28 16.50 -0.06
N LEU A 38 12.86 15.80 1.00
CA LEU A 38 12.50 14.38 0.92
C LEU A 38 11.17 14.16 0.19
N SER A 39 10.18 15.01 0.44
CA SER A 39 8.83 14.88 -0.14
C SER A 39 8.79 14.93 -1.68
N PRO A 40 9.50 15.83 -2.39
CA PRO A 40 9.55 15.81 -3.85
C PRO A 40 10.29 14.59 -4.39
N ILE A 41 11.34 14.10 -3.71
CA ILE A 41 12.02 12.84 -4.08
C ILE A 41 11.02 11.68 -3.99
N ALA A 42 10.31 11.57 -2.87
CA ALA A 42 9.28 10.56 -2.67
C ALA A 42 8.18 10.66 -3.74
N LEU A 43 7.71 11.87 -4.04
CA LEU A 43 6.70 12.13 -5.08
C LEU A 43 7.17 11.65 -6.47
N VAL A 44 8.39 11.98 -6.88
CA VAL A 44 8.95 11.53 -8.17
C VAL A 44 9.01 10.00 -8.23
N ILE A 45 9.49 9.38 -7.16
CA ILE A 45 9.59 7.92 -7.06
C ILE A 45 8.20 7.26 -7.12
N SER A 46 7.20 7.79 -6.40
CA SER A 46 5.82 7.32 -6.43
C SER A 46 5.16 7.52 -7.80
N CYS A 47 5.40 8.65 -8.48
CA CYS A 47 4.91 8.91 -9.84
C CYS A 47 5.50 7.94 -10.88
N LEU A 48 6.80 7.64 -10.77
CA LEU A 48 7.45 6.62 -11.59
C LEU A 48 6.83 5.25 -11.33
N ALA A 49 6.62 4.88 -10.06
CA ALA A 49 5.96 3.63 -9.70
C ALA A 49 4.54 3.55 -10.25
N LEU A 50 3.76 4.63 -10.18
CA LEU A 50 2.41 4.71 -10.73
C LEU A 50 2.41 4.54 -12.25
N THR A 51 3.37 5.14 -12.96
CA THR A 51 3.51 4.98 -14.41
C THR A 51 3.84 3.53 -14.79
N VAL A 52 4.70 2.87 -14.02
CA VAL A 52 5.03 1.44 -14.20
C VAL A 52 3.79 0.58 -13.95
N LEU A 53 3.04 0.84 -12.89
CA LEU A 53 1.87 0.05 -12.49
C LEU A 53 0.65 0.26 -13.39
N THR A 54 0.49 1.44 -14.00
CA THR A 54 -0.64 1.77 -14.90
C THR A 54 -0.45 1.23 -16.33
N ARG A 55 0.77 0.84 -16.73
CA ARG A 55 1.01 0.25 -18.06
C ARG A 55 0.22 -1.06 -18.29
N PRO A 56 -0.41 -1.23 -19.47
CA PRO A 56 -1.20 -2.42 -19.80
C PRO A 56 -0.35 -3.70 -19.84
N GLN A 57 0.95 -3.64 -20.15
CA GLN A 57 1.79 -4.86 -20.13
C GLN A 57 2.01 -5.44 -18.72
N ALA A 58 1.65 -4.69 -17.67
CA ALA A 58 1.61 -5.15 -16.28
C ALA A 58 0.36 -6.00 -15.93
N ILE A 59 -0.55 -6.26 -16.89
CA ILE A 59 -1.83 -7.02 -16.76
C ILE A 59 -1.70 -8.33 -15.97
N ARG A 60 -0.54 -9.00 -15.96
CA ARG A 60 -0.37 -10.26 -15.23
C ARG A 60 -0.32 -10.15 -13.69
N LEU A 61 -0.33 -8.95 -13.09
CA LEU A 61 -0.38 -8.77 -11.61
C LEU A 61 -1.76 -9.12 -10.99
N GLY A 62 -2.81 -9.29 -11.81
CA GLY A 62 -4.13 -9.76 -11.38
C GLY A 62 -4.84 -8.80 -10.42
N SER A 63 -5.68 -9.34 -9.53
CA SER A 63 -6.51 -8.58 -8.58
C SER A 63 -5.73 -7.69 -7.60
N MET A 64 -4.42 -7.93 -7.41
CA MET A 64 -3.59 -7.15 -6.49
C MET A 64 -3.15 -5.80 -7.08
N ARG A 65 -3.21 -5.65 -8.41
CA ARG A 65 -2.78 -4.44 -9.11
C ARG A 65 -3.57 -3.22 -8.66
N VAL A 66 -4.89 -3.33 -8.53
CA VAL A 66 -5.77 -2.22 -8.15
C VAL A 66 -5.36 -1.70 -6.78
N ASN A 67 -5.24 -2.57 -5.77
CA ASN A 67 -4.86 -2.15 -4.43
C ASN A 67 -3.45 -1.53 -4.38
N LEU A 68 -2.49 -2.05 -5.15
CA LEU A 68 -1.15 -1.44 -5.23
C LEU A 68 -1.17 -0.08 -5.92
N ILE A 69 -1.97 0.09 -6.98
CA ILE A 69 -2.16 1.38 -7.65
C ILE A 69 -2.81 2.36 -6.68
N THR A 70 -3.91 1.98 -6.02
CA THR A 70 -4.59 2.78 -5.01
C THR A 70 -3.63 3.21 -3.90
N LEU A 71 -2.81 2.29 -3.40
CA LEU A 71 -1.78 2.59 -2.40
C LEU A 71 -0.81 3.67 -2.91
N THR A 72 -0.24 3.49 -4.11
CA THR A 72 0.70 4.45 -4.70
C THR A 72 0.08 5.81 -5.03
N ILE A 73 -1.21 5.86 -5.37
CA ILE A 73 -1.94 7.11 -5.60
C ILE A 73 -2.04 7.91 -4.31
N PHE A 74 -2.43 7.27 -3.20
CA PHE A 74 -2.53 7.96 -1.92
C PHE A 74 -1.16 8.35 -1.34
N GLU A 75 -0.11 7.56 -1.57
CA GLU A 75 1.27 7.95 -1.25
C GLU A 75 1.71 9.19 -2.04
N ALA A 76 1.45 9.23 -3.35
CA ALA A 76 1.77 10.38 -4.17
C ALA A 76 0.98 11.63 -3.73
N LEU A 77 -0.32 11.48 -3.46
CA LEU A 77 -1.16 12.56 -2.94
C LEU A 77 -0.65 13.08 -1.59
N LEU A 78 -0.27 12.18 -0.69
CA LEU A 78 0.27 12.54 0.63
C LEU A 78 1.58 13.31 0.52
N ASN A 79 2.53 12.83 -0.29
CA ASN A 79 3.82 13.51 -0.51
C ASN A 79 3.64 14.87 -1.22
N LEU A 80 2.65 15.01 -2.10
CA LEU A 80 2.31 16.30 -2.69
C LEU A 80 1.82 17.29 -1.62
N MET A 81 0.90 16.87 -0.75
CA MET A 81 0.35 17.74 0.29
C MET A 81 1.38 18.10 1.37
N ILE A 82 2.22 17.14 1.79
CA ILE A 82 3.32 17.41 2.73
C ILE A 82 4.32 18.40 2.13
N PHE A 83 4.62 18.28 0.83
CA PHE A 83 5.47 19.23 0.13
C PHE A 83 4.85 20.65 0.14
N LEU A 84 3.56 20.79 -0.19
CA LEU A 84 2.88 22.08 -0.19
C LEU A 84 2.89 22.76 1.18
N VAL A 85 2.61 22.00 2.25
CA VAL A 85 2.67 22.52 3.63
C VAL A 85 4.10 22.92 4.01
N SER A 86 5.09 22.09 3.67
CA SER A 86 6.50 22.37 3.99
C SER A 86 7.02 23.59 3.23
N LEU A 87 6.61 23.75 1.96
CA LEU A 87 6.93 24.91 1.13
C LEU A 87 6.31 26.18 1.71
N SER A 88 5.02 26.14 2.07
CA SER A 88 4.30 27.26 2.69
C SER A 88 4.98 27.72 3.98
N TYR A 89 5.43 26.78 4.81
CA TYR A 89 6.13 27.06 6.05
C TYR A 89 7.54 27.63 5.83
N ALA A 90 8.33 27.06 4.90
CA ALA A 90 9.72 27.44 4.69
C ALA A 90 9.91 28.78 3.94
N THR A 91 9.06 29.06 2.96
CA THR A 91 9.28 30.20 2.04
C THR A 91 8.57 31.48 2.46
N LYS A 92 7.67 31.43 3.46
CA LYS A 92 6.74 32.53 3.79
C LYS A 92 6.03 33.11 2.55
N LEU A 93 5.93 32.35 1.46
CA LEU A 93 5.56 32.82 0.11
C LEU A 93 4.17 33.46 0.06
N LEU A 94 3.27 33.06 0.97
CA LEU A 94 2.00 33.74 1.23
C LEU A 94 2.18 34.68 2.43
N SER A 95 2.74 35.86 2.17
CA SER A 95 2.89 36.96 3.13
C SER A 95 1.60 37.82 3.19
N ASP A 96 1.05 37.94 4.41
CA ASP A 96 0.03 38.86 4.99
C ASP A 96 -1.17 39.40 4.17
N GLN A 97 -1.11 39.59 2.86
CA GLN A 97 -2.24 40.11 2.06
C GLN A 97 -3.20 39.03 1.53
N GLN A 98 -2.86 37.74 1.68
CA GLN A 98 -3.69 36.61 1.22
C GLN A 98 -4.02 35.60 2.35
N ASN A 99 -4.35 36.11 3.55
CA ASN A 99 -4.63 35.29 4.73
C ASN A 99 -5.74 34.25 4.52
N LEU A 100 -6.77 34.56 3.74
CA LEU A 100 -7.85 33.62 3.42
C LEU A 100 -7.40 32.47 2.52
N PHE A 101 -6.67 32.77 1.44
CA PHE A 101 -6.21 31.75 0.49
C PHE A 101 -5.22 30.78 1.15
N LYS A 102 -4.31 31.31 1.98
CA LYS A 102 -3.41 30.50 2.81
C LYS A 102 -4.18 29.57 3.74
N THR A 103 -5.16 30.09 4.46
CA THR A 103 -6.00 29.31 5.38
C THR A 103 -6.78 28.22 4.64
N LEU A 104 -7.32 28.51 3.46
CA LEU A 104 -8.01 27.52 2.63
C LEU A 104 -7.08 26.40 2.16
N ILE A 105 -5.85 26.73 1.74
CA ILE A 105 -4.84 25.73 1.37
C ILE A 105 -4.48 24.87 2.58
N ASP A 106 -4.26 25.47 3.75
CA ASP A 106 -3.90 24.73 4.96
C ASP A 106 -5.03 23.78 5.41
N ILE A 107 -6.29 24.23 5.33
CA ILE A 107 -7.47 23.40 5.60
C ILE A 107 -7.57 22.25 4.59
N ALA A 108 -7.41 22.54 3.30
CA ALA A 108 -7.45 21.53 2.25
C ALA A 108 -6.33 20.49 2.43
N CYS A 109 -5.11 20.94 2.70
CA CYS A 109 -3.97 20.07 3.00
C CYS A 109 -4.24 19.22 4.25
N PHE A 110 -4.82 19.79 5.30
CA PHE A 110 -5.17 19.04 6.52
C PHE A 110 -6.15 17.89 6.24
N ILE A 111 -7.24 18.17 5.52
CA ILE A 111 -8.24 17.15 5.16
C ILE A 111 -7.62 16.08 4.26
N LEU A 112 -6.87 16.49 3.24
CA LEU A 112 -6.27 15.58 2.26
C LEU A 112 -5.16 14.72 2.87
N ILE A 113 -4.32 15.27 3.75
CA ILE A 113 -3.29 14.49 4.47
C ILE A 113 -3.97 13.45 5.37
N GLY A 114 -4.97 13.85 6.17
CA GLY A 114 -5.68 12.93 7.05
C GLY A 114 -6.40 11.82 6.29
N GLY A 115 -7.09 12.17 5.20
CA GLY A 115 -7.80 11.21 4.35
C GLY A 115 -6.85 10.27 3.60
N ALA A 116 -5.72 10.78 3.08
CA ALA A 116 -4.71 10.00 2.38
C ALA A 116 -3.98 9.03 3.33
N LEU A 117 -3.61 9.46 4.54
CA LEU A 117 -3.03 8.60 5.58
C LEU A 117 -3.94 7.42 5.91
N CYS A 118 -5.21 7.72 6.20
CA CYS A 118 -6.20 6.70 6.52
C CYS A 118 -6.40 5.73 5.35
N SER A 119 -6.56 6.25 4.13
CA SER A 119 -6.74 5.45 2.92
C SER A 119 -5.55 4.54 2.64
N ARG A 120 -4.32 5.05 2.81
CA ARG A 120 -3.07 4.29 2.68
C ARG A 120 -3.04 3.11 3.66
N ASN A 121 -3.27 3.39 4.94
CA ASN A 121 -3.20 2.39 6.01
C ASN A 121 -4.24 1.28 5.84
N TRP A 122 -5.49 1.64 5.49
CA TRP A 122 -6.54 0.66 5.20
C TRP A 122 -6.26 -0.14 3.93
N THR A 123 -5.66 0.47 2.90
CA THR A 123 -5.28 -0.26 1.68
C THR A 123 -4.24 -1.34 1.98
N ILE A 124 -3.21 -1.04 2.78
CA ILE A 124 -2.21 -2.02 3.24
C ILE A 124 -2.88 -3.14 4.05
N THR A 125 -3.79 -2.78 4.94
CA THR A 125 -4.54 -3.73 5.77
C THR A 125 -5.36 -4.72 4.93
N LEU A 126 -6.08 -4.21 3.93
CA LEU A 126 -6.87 -5.02 3.00
C LEU A 126 -5.99 -5.89 2.10
N ILE A 127 -4.82 -5.40 1.69
CA ILE A 127 -3.82 -6.21 0.97
C ILE A 127 -3.35 -7.38 1.84
N SER A 128 -3.02 -7.12 3.11
CA SER A 128 -2.60 -8.15 4.07
C SER A 128 -3.69 -9.20 4.29
N LEU A 129 -4.92 -8.76 4.56
CA LEU A 129 -6.09 -9.64 4.72
C LEU A 129 -6.34 -10.52 3.50
N ALA A 130 -6.33 -9.93 2.30
CA ALA A 130 -6.52 -10.68 1.06
C ALA A 130 -5.45 -11.77 0.88
N ARG A 131 -4.21 -11.51 1.27
CA ARG A 131 -3.13 -12.51 1.23
C ARG A 131 -3.25 -13.56 2.32
N CYS A 132 -3.60 -13.16 3.54
CA CYS A 132 -3.86 -14.08 4.64
C CYS A 132 -4.94 -15.10 4.25
N VAL A 133 -6.06 -14.65 3.68
CA VAL A 133 -7.13 -15.53 3.20
C VAL A 133 -6.66 -16.45 2.07
N ALA A 134 -5.88 -15.91 1.12
CA ALA A 134 -5.36 -16.69 0.00
C ALA A 134 -4.39 -17.83 0.42
N ILE A 135 -3.71 -17.67 1.56
CA ILE A 135 -2.76 -18.66 2.10
C ILE A 135 -3.47 -19.67 3.01
N THR A 136 -4.40 -19.20 3.83
CA THR A 136 -5.09 -20.02 4.85
C THR A 136 -6.20 -20.91 4.28
N LYS A 137 -6.84 -20.53 3.17
CA LYS A 137 -7.89 -21.34 2.53
C LYS A 137 -7.38 -21.93 1.20
N PRO A 138 -7.06 -23.25 1.13
CA PRO A 138 -6.68 -23.89 -0.12
C PRO A 138 -7.87 -23.98 -1.11
N MET A 139 -7.55 -24.00 -2.40
CA MET A 139 -8.46 -23.71 -3.54
C MET A 139 -9.76 -24.56 -3.63
N MET A 140 -9.91 -25.65 -2.87
CA MET A 140 -11.08 -26.53 -2.90
C MET A 140 -12.31 -25.95 -2.16
N SER A 141 -12.13 -25.12 -1.13
CA SER A 141 -13.22 -24.49 -0.34
C SER A 141 -13.73 -23.16 -0.92
N ARG A 142 -13.24 -22.76 -2.10
CA ARG A 142 -13.57 -21.45 -2.70
C ARG A 142 -15.00 -21.35 -3.23
N LYS A 143 -15.64 -22.48 -3.52
CA LYS A 143 -16.98 -22.52 -4.13
C LYS A 143 -18.13 -22.41 -3.14
N THR A 144 -17.96 -22.81 -1.88
CA THR A 144 -19.09 -23.07 -0.98
C THR A 144 -19.34 -22.01 0.08
N ASN A 145 -18.42 -21.08 0.40
CA ASN A 145 -18.63 -20.17 1.54
C ASN A 145 -17.85 -18.84 1.55
N SER A 146 -17.74 -18.14 0.41
CA SER A 146 -16.93 -16.91 0.37
C SER A 146 -17.53 -15.82 -0.51
N HIS A 147 -18.68 -15.27 -0.10
CA HIS A 147 -19.21 -14.07 -0.73
C HIS A 147 -18.35 -12.83 -0.38
N LEU A 148 -17.90 -12.71 0.88
CA LEU A 148 -17.21 -11.52 1.40
C LEU A 148 -15.79 -11.28 0.82
N PHE A 149 -15.15 -12.30 0.25
CA PHE A 149 -13.77 -12.23 -0.26
C PHE A 149 -13.65 -12.42 -1.77
N GLN A 150 -14.74 -12.22 -2.52
CA GLN A 150 -14.62 -12.05 -3.96
C GLN A 150 -13.91 -10.72 -4.27
N PRO A 151 -13.14 -10.63 -5.37
CA PRO A 151 -12.41 -9.41 -5.72
C PRO A 151 -13.30 -8.16 -5.85
N LYS A 152 -14.60 -8.35 -6.16
CA LYS A 152 -15.61 -7.27 -6.17
C LYS A 152 -15.88 -6.71 -4.77
N TRP A 153 -16.08 -7.58 -3.79
CA TRP A 153 -16.34 -7.19 -2.39
C TRP A 153 -15.13 -6.54 -1.75
N MET A 154 -13.91 -7.02 -2.03
CA MET A 154 -12.68 -6.37 -1.57
C MET A 154 -12.56 -4.94 -2.09
N ALA A 155 -12.92 -4.69 -3.36
CA ALA A 155 -12.92 -3.34 -3.93
C ALA A 155 -13.96 -2.43 -3.26
N VAL A 156 -15.17 -2.95 -2.99
CA VAL A 156 -16.21 -2.23 -2.24
C VAL A 156 -15.73 -1.88 -0.83
N CYS A 157 -15.12 -2.82 -0.10
CA CYS A 157 -14.53 -2.56 1.21
C CYS A 157 -13.46 -1.46 1.15
N THR A 158 -12.57 -1.48 0.14
CA THR A 158 -11.57 -0.42 -0.05
C THR A 158 -12.23 0.95 -0.24
N ILE A 159 -13.27 1.04 -1.08
CA ILE A 159 -13.99 2.30 -1.32
C ILE A 159 -14.65 2.81 -0.02
N ILE A 160 -15.31 1.94 0.74
CA ILE A 160 -15.95 2.30 2.01
C ILE A 160 -14.89 2.79 3.03
N CYS A 161 -13.74 2.12 3.14
CA CYS A 161 -12.66 2.55 4.04
C CYS A 161 -12.07 3.92 3.64
N ILE A 162 -11.95 4.19 2.34
CA ILE A 162 -11.52 5.50 1.84
C ILE A 162 -12.55 6.58 2.21
N LEU A 163 -13.82 6.36 1.89
CA LEU A 163 -14.89 7.33 2.17
C LEU A 163 -15.00 7.65 3.66
N THR A 164 -14.97 6.62 4.50
CA THR A 164 -14.99 6.78 5.97
C THR A 164 -13.75 7.51 6.48
N GLY A 165 -12.56 7.23 5.92
CA GLY A 165 -11.33 7.96 6.25
C GLY A 165 -11.39 9.46 5.93
N PHE A 166 -11.91 9.83 4.76
CA PHE A 166 -12.11 11.24 4.40
C PHE A 166 -13.19 11.91 5.27
N LEU A 167 -14.29 11.22 5.56
CA LEU A 167 -15.34 11.74 6.44
C LEU A 167 -14.81 12.03 7.85
N LEU A 168 -14.04 11.10 8.43
CA LEU A 168 -13.41 11.29 9.75
C LEU A 168 -12.33 12.39 9.70
N SER A 169 -11.62 12.55 8.58
CA SER A 169 -10.66 13.65 8.38
C SER A 169 -11.35 15.02 8.39
N VAL A 170 -12.52 15.13 7.78
CA VAL A 170 -13.35 16.36 7.83
C VAL A 170 -13.88 16.61 9.23
N LEU A 171 -14.37 15.57 9.93
CA LEU A 171 -14.81 15.70 11.32
C LEU A 171 -13.68 16.17 12.25
N ARG A 172 -12.44 15.77 11.96
CA ARG A 172 -11.26 16.25 12.68
C ARG A 172 -10.99 17.74 12.49
N LEU A 173 -11.52 18.37 11.43
CA LEU A 173 -11.38 19.83 11.26
C LEU A 173 -12.01 20.61 12.42
N PHE A 174 -13.07 20.10 13.04
CA PHE A 174 -13.72 20.74 14.19
C PHE A 174 -12.86 20.73 15.47
N GLU A 175 -11.75 19.98 15.49
CA GLU A 175 -10.70 20.08 16.51
C GLU A 175 -9.94 21.42 16.41
N LYS A 176 -9.94 22.07 15.25
CA LYS A 176 -9.31 23.38 15.05
C LYS A 176 -10.37 24.46 15.16
N GLN A 177 -10.19 25.38 16.11
CA GLN A 177 -10.95 26.63 16.19
C GLN A 177 -10.25 27.71 15.37
N ILE A 178 -11.03 28.45 14.59
CA ILE A 178 -10.53 29.55 13.76
C ILE A 178 -10.74 30.87 14.51
N ASP A 179 -9.67 31.49 14.97
CA ASP A 179 -9.70 32.78 15.64
C ASP A 179 -9.16 33.87 14.70
N VAL A 180 -9.99 34.87 14.41
CA VAL A 180 -9.64 36.01 13.55
C VAL A 180 -9.22 37.19 14.43
N CYS A 181 -7.95 37.58 14.30
CA CYS A 181 -7.33 38.66 15.04
C CYS A 181 -7.52 40.01 14.34
N LEU A 182 -8.44 40.83 14.85
CA LEU A 182 -8.81 42.11 14.24
C LEU A 182 -7.71 43.19 14.39
N ASN A 183 -6.89 43.15 15.45
CA ASN A 183 -5.80 44.12 15.67
C ASN A 183 -4.50 43.86 14.88
N GLN A 184 -4.37 42.72 14.19
CA GLN A 184 -3.17 42.35 13.42
C GLN A 184 -3.55 41.96 11.98
N ASN A 185 -4.09 42.91 11.21
CA ASN A 185 -4.47 42.71 9.80
C ASN A 185 -5.38 41.49 9.54
N ASN A 186 -6.38 41.25 10.41
CA ASN A 186 -7.29 40.11 10.31
C ASN A 186 -6.56 38.75 10.21
N ARG A 187 -5.42 38.60 10.90
CA ARG A 187 -4.65 37.36 10.91
C ARG A 187 -5.51 36.23 11.47
N ILE A 188 -5.55 35.11 10.76
CA ILE A 188 -6.32 33.93 11.14
C ILE A 188 -5.39 32.97 11.87
N ILE A 189 -5.71 32.63 13.11
CA ILE A 189 -4.96 31.70 13.96
C ILE A 189 -5.82 30.46 14.20
N LEU A 190 -5.24 29.28 14.02
CA LEU A 190 -5.91 28.01 14.32
C LEU A 190 -5.48 27.52 15.71
N LEU A 191 -6.42 27.50 16.66
CA LEU A 191 -6.19 27.00 18.02
C LEU A 191 -6.83 25.62 18.23
N PRO A 192 -6.23 24.76 19.07
CA PRO A 192 -6.83 23.47 19.41
C PRO A 192 -8.08 23.68 20.29
N ASN A 193 -9.20 23.07 19.89
CA ASN A 193 -10.45 23.04 20.65
C ASN A 193 -10.56 21.75 21.44
N THR A 194 -10.56 21.85 22.77
CA THR A 194 -10.62 20.72 23.71
C THR A 194 -11.96 19.97 23.69
N GLN A 195 -13.03 20.58 23.18
CA GLN A 195 -14.38 20.00 23.19
C GLN A 195 -14.56 18.85 22.19
N TRP A 196 -13.77 18.81 21.11
CA TRP A 196 -13.88 17.81 20.04
C TRP A 196 -12.85 16.67 20.14
N ARG A 197 -12.30 16.45 21.34
CA ARG A 197 -11.30 15.40 21.60
C ARG A 197 -11.78 13.99 21.21
N ILE A 198 -13.07 13.68 21.36
CA ILE A 198 -13.63 12.38 20.98
C ILE A 198 -13.45 12.11 19.48
N ALA A 199 -13.63 13.12 18.63
CA ALA A 199 -13.45 12.98 17.18
C ALA A 199 -11.99 12.69 16.80
N LYS A 200 -11.05 13.32 17.51
CA LYS A 200 -9.60 13.07 17.40
C LYS A 200 -9.28 11.61 17.75
N ASP A 201 -9.73 11.15 18.91
CA ASP A 201 -9.46 9.78 19.39
C ASP A 201 -10.08 8.72 18.46
N LEU A 202 -11.30 8.97 17.96
CA LEU A 202 -11.96 8.11 16.98
C LEU A 202 -11.20 8.06 15.65
N PHE A 203 -10.77 9.22 15.13
CA PHE A 203 -9.98 9.30 13.90
C PHE A 203 -8.69 8.51 14.04
N PHE A 204 -7.92 8.71 15.12
CA PHE A 204 -6.65 8.00 15.31
C PHE A 204 -6.84 6.50 15.53
N THR A 205 -7.88 6.10 16.25
CA THR A 205 -8.22 4.68 16.43
C THR A 205 -8.50 4.01 15.09
N PHE A 206 -9.29 4.67 14.23
CA PHE A 206 -9.63 4.16 12.91
C PHE A 206 -8.45 4.23 11.92
N GLN A 207 -7.64 5.28 11.96
CA GLN A 207 -6.53 5.52 11.03
C GLN A 207 -5.28 4.69 11.36
N SER A 208 -5.00 4.41 12.63
CA SER A 208 -3.75 3.77 13.05
C SER A 208 -3.97 2.49 13.87
N ALA A 209 -4.76 2.53 14.95
CA ALA A 209 -4.90 1.42 15.89
C ALA A 209 -5.47 0.16 15.22
N LEU A 210 -6.62 0.30 14.54
CA LEU A 210 -7.30 -0.82 13.88
C LEU A 210 -6.47 -1.41 12.73
N PRO A 211 -5.93 -0.61 11.78
CA PRO A 211 -5.02 -1.10 10.74
C PRO A 211 -3.82 -1.89 11.30
N ILE A 212 -3.11 -1.34 12.29
CA ILE A 212 -1.93 -2.00 12.87
C ILE A 212 -2.33 -3.32 13.53
N LEU A 213 -3.39 -3.35 14.33
CA LEU A 213 -3.86 -4.56 14.99
C LEU A 213 -4.21 -5.65 13.96
N ILE A 214 -4.97 -5.31 12.93
CA ILE A 214 -5.37 -6.26 11.89
C ILE A 214 -4.15 -6.75 11.09
N VAL A 215 -3.21 -5.86 10.74
CA VAL A 215 -1.99 -6.24 10.02
C VAL A 215 -1.10 -7.17 10.88
N VAL A 216 -0.93 -6.89 12.17
CA VAL A 216 -0.18 -7.76 13.09
C VAL A 216 -0.84 -9.13 13.20
N LEU A 217 -2.15 -9.20 13.41
CA LEU A 217 -2.87 -10.47 13.49
C LEU A 217 -2.76 -11.28 12.19
N THR A 218 -2.97 -10.62 11.04
CA THR A 218 -2.89 -11.29 9.73
C THR A 218 -1.49 -11.75 9.39
N THR A 219 -0.45 -10.99 9.75
CA THR A 219 0.94 -11.39 9.53
C THR A 219 1.34 -12.58 10.39
N ILE A 220 0.93 -12.63 11.66
CA ILE A 220 1.15 -13.81 12.52
C ILE A 220 0.47 -15.04 11.92
N ILE A 221 -0.80 -14.94 11.50
CA ILE A 221 -1.52 -16.05 10.87
C ILE A 221 -0.83 -16.49 9.57
N MET A 222 -0.40 -15.55 8.72
CA MET A 222 0.34 -15.85 7.50
C MET A 222 1.66 -16.58 7.77
N LEU A 223 2.42 -16.15 8.78
CA LEU A 223 3.68 -16.80 9.18
C LEU A 223 3.42 -18.23 9.65
N ILE A 224 2.45 -18.44 10.54
CA ILE A 224 2.08 -19.77 11.03
C ILE A 224 1.67 -20.69 9.87
N ALA A 225 0.84 -20.20 8.93
CA ALA A 225 0.40 -20.98 7.78
C ALA A 225 1.57 -21.32 6.83
N LEU A 226 2.50 -20.40 6.61
CA LEU A 226 3.71 -20.62 5.80
C LEU A 226 4.65 -21.65 6.45
N PHE A 227 4.85 -21.59 7.77
CA PHE A 227 5.65 -22.58 8.50
C PHE A 227 5.01 -23.97 8.44
N ARG A 228 3.68 -24.06 8.64
CA ARG A 228 2.94 -25.33 8.52
C ARG A 228 3.05 -25.98 7.15
N HIS A 229 3.11 -25.21 6.07
CA HIS A 229 3.29 -25.76 4.71
C HIS A 229 4.73 -26.22 4.39
N LYS A 230 5.74 -25.72 5.12
CA LYS A 230 7.14 -26.09 4.89
C LYS A 230 7.52 -27.41 5.56
N LEU A 231 6.87 -27.77 6.67
CA LEU A 231 7.07 -29.05 7.38
C LEU A 231 6.70 -30.32 6.55
N PRO A 232 5.56 -30.41 5.84
CA PRO A 232 5.17 -31.63 5.13
C PRO A 232 6.08 -31.96 3.93
N ASN A 233 6.76 -30.96 3.34
CA ASN A 233 7.69 -31.18 2.23
C ASN A 233 9.05 -31.76 2.65
N LEU A 234 9.43 -31.70 3.93
CA LEU A 234 10.64 -32.38 4.40
C LEU A 234 10.43 -33.91 4.48
N ASN A 235 9.21 -34.34 4.79
CA ASN A 235 8.89 -35.77 4.93
C ASN A 235 8.65 -36.49 3.58
N HIS A 236 8.40 -35.76 2.50
CA HIS A 236 8.14 -36.36 1.17
C HIS A 236 9.39 -36.50 0.28
N ASN A 237 10.56 -36.04 0.73
CA ASN A 237 11.82 -36.17 0.00
C ASN A 237 12.57 -37.50 0.24
N MET A 238 11.89 -38.52 0.78
CA MET A 238 12.33 -39.91 0.63
C MET A 238 11.78 -40.45 -0.71
N PRO A 239 12.59 -40.59 -1.77
CA PRO A 239 12.14 -41.28 -2.96
C PRO A 239 11.98 -42.77 -2.61
N ASN A 240 10.75 -43.23 -2.42
CA ASN A 240 10.44 -44.65 -2.46
C ASN A 240 10.76 -45.17 -3.87
N ARG A 241 12.00 -45.61 -4.03
CA ARG A 241 12.48 -46.43 -5.13
C ARG A 241 12.03 -47.86 -4.84
N SER A 242 10.75 -48.14 -5.03
CA SER A 242 10.24 -49.51 -5.10
C SER A 242 9.61 -49.70 -6.47
N THR A 243 10.46 -50.23 -7.34
CA THR A 243 10.15 -50.83 -8.63
C THR A 243 9.15 -51.96 -8.42
N GLU A 244 7.85 -51.68 -8.45
CA GLU A 244 6.85 -52.75 -8.51
C GLU A 244 6.55 -53.05 -9.99
N ARG A 245 7.43 -53.89 -10.53
CA ARG A 245 7.23 -54.62 -11.78
C ARG A 245 6.19 -55.70 -11.44
N SER A 246 4.91 -55.46 -11.72
CA SER A 246 3.92 -56.54 -11.67
C SER A 246 4.22 -57.52 -12.80
N ASP A 247 4.91 -58.60 -12.44
CA ASP A 247 5.11 -59.77 -13.27
C ASP A 247 3.79 -60.54 -13.44
N VAL A 248 3.47 -60.74 -14.71
CA VAL A 248 2.79 -61.88 -15.33
C VAL A 248 2.33 -62.99 -14.37
N HIS A 249 1.03 -63.06 -14.11
CA HIS A 249 0.35 -64.33 -13.89
C HIS A 249 -0.48 -64.69 -15.13
N LYS A 250 0.05 -65.65 -15.90
CA LYS A 250 -0.65 -66.40 -16.94
C LYS A 250 -1.71 -67.29 -16.28
N SER A 251 -2.98 -67.09 -16.63
CA SER A 251 -4.00 -68.13 -16.58
C SER A 251 -4.72 -68.15 -17.92
N ASN A 252 -4.69 -69.31 -18.58
CA ASN A 252 -5.24 -69.54 -19.92
C ASN A 252 -6.74 -69.22 -20.03
N PRO A 253 -7.23 -68.79 -21.21
CA PRO A 253 -8.64 -68.59 -21.48
C PRO A 253 -9.32 -69.89 -21.94
N ILE A 254 -10.53 -70.14 -21.46
CA ILE A 254 -11.48 -71.05 -22.11
C ILE A 254 -12.15 -70.30 -23.26
N ASN A 255 -12.20 -71.01 -24.36
CA ASN A 255 -12.61 -70.66 -25.71
C ASN A 255 -14.14 -70.66 -25.85
N VAL A 256 -14.77 -69.58 -26.34
CA VAL A 256 -16.05 -69.64 -27.09
C VAL A 256 -16.13 -68.49 -28.11
N ASN A 257 -15.88 -68.87 -29.36
CA ASN A 257 -16.49 -68.45 -30.64
C ASN A 257 -16.78 -66.98 -30.98
N ASN A 258 -16.04 -66.55 -32.01
CA ASN A 258 -16.48 -65.97 -33.29
C ASN A 258 -17.58 -64.91 -33.28
N ASN A 259 -17.18 -63.68 -33.61
CA ASN A 259 -17.64 -63.06 -34.85
C ASN A 259 -16.58 -62.11 -35.42
N ASN A 260 -16.40 -62.21 -36.73
CA ASN A 260 -15.48 -61.45 -37.56
C ASN A 260 -15.59 -59.94 -37.32
N PHE A 261 -14.50 -59.34 -36.88
CA PHE A 261 -14.23 -57.92 -37.14
C PHE A 261 -12.76 -57.80 -37.54
N ASN A 262 -12.54 -57.61 -38.84
CA ASN A 262 -11.29 -57.07 -39.35
C ASN A 262 -11.08 -55.70 -38.71
N ALA A 263 -10.15 -55.61 -37.77
CA ALA A 263 -9.58 -54.36 -37.32
C ALA A 263 -8.07 -54.48 -37.40
N ASP A 264 -7.57 -54.15 -38.59
CA ASP A 264 -6.17 -53.86 -38.83
C ASP A 264 -5.61 -52.92 -37.77
N CYS A 265 -4.34 -53.16 -37.50
CA CYS A 265 -3.48 -52.47 -36.55
C CYS A 265 -3.70 -50.95 -36.46
N SER A 266 -3.95 -50.46 -35.25
CA SER A 266 -3.57 -49.09 -34.85
C SER A 266 -3.00 -49.06 -33.42
N TYR A 267 -2.06 -49.96 -33.13
CA TYR A 267 -1.26 -49.91 -31.89
C TYR A 267 -0.37 -48.65 -31.78
N THR A 268 -0.16 -47.92 -32.87
CA THR A 268 0.55 -46.62 -32.89
C THR A 268 -0.31 -45.43 -32.47
N SER A 269 -1.65 -45.56 -32.40
CA SER A 269 -2.58 -44.49 -31.99
C SER A 269 -2.69 -44.34 -30.46
N LYS A 270 -2.73 -45.46 -29.72
CA LYS A 270 -2.85 -45.47 -28.24
C LYS A 270 -1.58 -45.01 -27.51
N GLN A 271 -0.39 -45.24 -28.08
CA GLN A 271 0.87 -44.74 -27.51
C GLN A 271 1.04 -43.21 -27.70
N ASN A 272 0.55 -42.67 -28.81
CA ASN A 272 0.59 -41.22 -29.05
C ASN A 272 -0.45 -40.45 -28.21
N SER A 273 -1.62 -41.03 -27.93
CA SER A 273 -2.63 -40.43 -27.06
C SER A 273 -2.25 -40.45 -25.57
N THR A 274 -1.54 -41.48 -25.12
CA THR A 274 -1.00 -41.56 -23.75
C THR A 274 0.20 -40.64 -23.54
N ARG A 275 1.10 -40.52 -24.53
CA ARG A 275 2.23 -39.58 -24.49
C ARG A 275 1.78 -38.12 -24.51
N THR A 276 0.75 -37.76 -25.29
CA THR A 276 0.17 -36.41 -25.29
C THR A 276 -0.55 -36.10 -23.99
N ARG A 277 -1.28 -37.06 -23.40
CA ARG A 277 -1.93 -36.90 -22.09
C ARG A 277 -0.91 -36.77 -20.95
N GLN A 278 0.17 -37.54 -20.96
CA GLN A 278 1.29 -37.39 -20.00
C GLN A 278 2.01 -36.05 -20.16
N HIS A 279 2.22 -35.59 -21.40
CA HIS A 279 2.77 -34.25 -21.65
C HIS A 279 1.84 -33.14 -21.16
N GLN A 280 0.52 -33.28 -21.33
CA GLN A 280 -0.47 -32.33 -20.80
C GLN A 280 -0.45 -32.29 -19.27
N ILE A 281 -0.43 -33.45 -18.61
CA ILE A 281 -0.35 -33.53 -17.14
C ILE A 281 0.97 -32.92 -16.62
N LEU A 282 2.10 -33.18 -17.29
CA LEU A 282 3.39 -32.58 -16.93
C LEU A 282 3.41 -31.06 -17.15
N LEU A 283 2.78 -30.59 -18.23
CA LEU A 283 2.64 -29.16 -18.51
C LEU A 283 1.74 -28.49 -17.47
N GLU A 284 0.61 -29.11 -17.10
CA GLU A 284 -0.26 -28.65 -16.02
C GLU A 284 0.46 -28.62 -14.67
N TYR A 285 1.25 -29.64 -14.36
CA TYR A 285 2.09 -29.70 -13.17
C TYR A 285 3.11 -28.55 -13.15
N LYS A 286 3.88 -28.37 -14.25
CA LYS A 286 4.84 -27.25 -14.39
C LYS A 286 4.14 -25.89 -14.35
N MET A 287 2.94 -25.76 -14.90
CA MET A 287 2.14 -24.52 -14.83
C MET A 287 1.70 -24.23 -13.39
N ASN A 288 1.24 -25.24 -12.66
CA ASN A 288 0.83 -25.12 -11.26
C ASN A 288 2.02 -24.83 -10.34
N GLU A 289 3.18 -25.45 -10.57
CA GLU A 289 4.40 -25.18 -9.83
C GLU A 289 4.86 -23.72 -10.04
N ARG A 290 4.85 -23.23 -11.28
CA ARG A 290 5.12 -21.81 -11.58
C ARG A 290 4.10 -20.87 -10.94
N ARG A 291 2.82 -21.25 -10.86
CA ARG A 291 1.78 -20.46 -10.18
C ARG A 291 2.04 -20.40 -8.68
N LEU A 292 2.39 -21.52 -8.06
CA LEU A 292 2.73 -21.61 -6.64
C LEU A 292 3.97 -20.77 -6.31
N GLN A 293 5.05 -20.88 -7.08
CA GLN A 293 6.26 -20.05 -6.90
C GLN A 293 5.96 -18.55 -7.05
N ASN A 294 5.14 -18.17 -8.02
CA ASN A 294 4.70 -16.78 -8.18
C ASN A 294 3.83 -16.30 -7.01
N GLN A 295 2.99 -17.17 -6.44
CA GLN A 295 2.19 -16.87 -5.25
C GLN A 295 3.07 -16.69 -4.00
N VAL A 296 4.03 -17.60 -3.76
CA VAL A 296 4.98 -17.50 -2.64
C VAL A 296 5.77 -16.21 -2.71
N ARG A 297 6.24 -15.83 -3.90
CA ARG A 297 6.96 -14.56 -4.09
C ARG A 297 6.08 -13.34 -3.82
N ALA A 298 4.83 -13.37 -4.28
CA ALA A 298 3.86 -12.30 -4.01
C ALA A 298 3.53 -12.20 -2.51
N THR A 299 3.43 -13.33 -1.82
CA THR A 299 3.26 -13.38 -0.36
C THR A 299 4.46 -12.78 0.37
N ARG A 300 5.68 -13.11 -0.05
CA ARG A 300 6.91 -12.55 0.55
C ARG A 300 6.97 -11.03 0.37
N MET A 301 6.57 -10.52 -0.80
CA MET A 301 6.46 -9.09 -1.06
C MET A 301 5.47 -8.41 -0.11
N VAL A 302 4.26 -8.97 0.04
CA VAL A 302 3.24 -8.40 0.93
C VAL A 302 3.67 -8.47 2.39
N THR A 303 4.28 -9.57 2.82
CA THR A 303 4.79 -9.72 4.18
C THR A 303 5.83 -8.64 4.49
N LEU A 304 6.70 -8.34 3.53
CA LEU A 304 7.72 -7.30 3.69
C LEU A 304 7.06 -5.90 3.73
N LEU A 305 6.10 -5.60 2.87
CA LEU A 305 5.30 -4.36 2.93
C LEU A 305 4.64 -4.19 4.30
N THR A 306 4.03 -5.24 4.85
CA THR A 306 3.36 -5.18 6.15
C THR A 306 4.33 -5.00 7.31
N VAL A 307 5.52 -5.60 7.25
CA VAL A 307 6.54 -5.42 8.29
C VAL A 307 7.07 -3.99 8.28
N VAL A 308 7.36 -3.45 7.09
CA VAL A 308 7.80 -2.06 6.94
C VAL A 308 6.72 -1.10 7.41
N PHE A 309 5.46 -1.33 7.03
CA PHE A 309 4.33 -0.56 7.54
C PHE A 309 4.27 -0.55 9.08
N ILE A 310 4.41 -1.70 9.74
CA ILE A 310 4.43 -1.76 11.21
C ILE A 310 5.60 -0.94 11.78
N LEU A 311 6.80 -1.07 11.20
CA LEU A 311 7.99 -0.36 11.70
C LEU A 311 7.87 1.15 11.60
N PHE A 312 7.32 1.66 10.50
CA PHE A 312 7.20 3.11 10.27
C PHE A 312 5.94 3.72 10.90
N GLU A 313 4.83 2.97 10.99
CA GLU A 313 3.56 3.49 11.51
C GLU A 313 3.39 3.29 13.03
N SER A 314 4.00 2.24 13.61
CA SER A 314 3.88 1.96 15.06
C SER A 314 4.40 3.08 15.96
N PRO A 315 5.52 3.78 15.65
CA PRO A 315 5.97 4.92 16.44
C PRO A 315 4.95 6.07 16.45
N VAL A 316 4.25 6.28 15.33
CA VAL A 316 3.21 7.31 15.21
C VAL A 316 2.05 6.99 16.15
N PHE A 317 1.61 5.74 16.16
CA PHE A 317 0.53 5.27 17.03
C PHE A 317 0.86 5.42 18.52
N PHE A 318 2.05 4.97 18.94
CA PHE A 318 2.45 5.07 20.34
C PHE A 318 2.58 6.52 20.80
N CYS A 319 3.10 7.42 19.95
CA CYS A 319 3.20 8.84 20.28
C CYS A 319 1.83 9.46 20.57
N VAL A 320 0.80 9.13 19.77
CA VAL A 320 -0.56 9.64 19.97
C VAL A 320 -1.19 9.09 21.25
N ILE A 321 -1.02 7.79 21.54
CA ILE A 321 -1.55 7.18 22.77
C ILE A 321 -0.93 7.81 24.03
N PHE A 322 0.38 8.06 24.00
CA PHE A 322 1.11 8.59 25.13
C PHE A 322 1.16 10.13 25.16
N GLU A 323 0.31 10.82 24.39
CA GLU A 323 0.25 12.29 24.35
C GLU A 323 0.19 12.92 25.75
N TYR A 324 -0.61 12.36 26.67
CA TYR A 324 -0.76 12.86 28.05
C TYR A 324 0.50 12.73 28.91
N LYS A 325 1.49 11.95 28.48
CA LYS A 325 2.75 11.75 29.22
C LYS A 325 3.87 12.67 28.75
N PHE A 326 3.72 13.34 27.60
CA PHE A 326 4.77 14.20 27.04
C PHE A 326 4.50 15.68 27.32
N PRO A 327 5.54 16.47 27.67
CA PRO A 327 5.45 17.93 27.63
C PRO A 327 5.09 18.42 26.22
N HIS A 328 4.19 19.41 26.11
CA HIS A 328 3.65 19.87 24.81
C HIS A 328 4.71 20.19 23.75
N GLY A 329 5.80 20.88 24.11
CA GLY A 329 6.87 21.21 23.15
C GLY A 329 7.66 19.99 22.64
N GLN A 330 7.83 18.95 23.47
CA GLN A 330 8.46 17.70 23.02
C GLN A 330 7.52 16.88 22.15
N PHE A 331 6.22 16.89 22.44
CA PHE A 331 5.20 16.24 21.63
C PHE A 331 5.13 16.81 20.21
N ASP A 332 5.19 18.14 20.06
CA ASP A 332 5.18 18.79 18.75
C ASP A 332 6.45 18.47 17.93
N LEU A 333 7.62 18.40 18.59
CA LEU A 333 8.85 17.99 17.93
C LEU A 333 8.78 16.53 17.45
N VAL A 334 8.35 15.61 18.33
CA VAL A 334 8.25 14.18 18.01
C VAL A 334 7.21 13.94 16.93
N THR A 335 6.01 14.54 17.01
CA THR A 335 4.97 14.39 15.99
C THR A 335 5.40 14.95 14.63
N ASN A 336 6.17 16.03 14.60
CA ASN A 336 6.76 16.55 13.36
C ASN A 336 7.85 15.62 12.81
N ALA A 337 8.72 15.06 13.67
CA ALA A 337 9.72 14.08 13.26
C ALA A 337 9.07 12.81 12.69
N LEU A 338 7.97 12.36 13.30
CA LEU A 338 7.18 11.21 12.85
C LEU A 338 6.57 11.41 11.44
N LYS A 339 6.27 12.64 11.01
CA LYS A 339 5.87 12.91 9.62
C LYS A 339 6.95 12.47 8.63
N SER A 340 8.23 12.57 9.02
CA SER A 340 9.34 12.12 8.19
C SER A 340 9.35 10.60 8.00
N LEU A 341 8.96 9.83 9.03
CA LEU A 341 8.81 8.38 8.92
C LEU A 341 7.72 7.98 7.91
N VAL A 342 6.63 8.73 7.85
CA VAL A 342 5.54 8.51 6.87
C VAL A 342 6.05 8.71 5.43
N VAL A 343 6.86 9.75 5.20
CA VAL A 343 7.46 9.99 3.88
C VAL A 343 8.49 8.89 3.54
N LEU A 344 9.29 8.47 4.51
CA LEU A 344 10.24 7.36 4.33
C LEU A 344 9.55 6.03 4.02
N ASP A 345 8.40 5.74 4.63
CA ASP A 345 7.58 4.57 4.31
C ASP A 345 7.15 4.56 2.83
N SER A 346 6.74 5.72 2.30
CA SER A 346 6.40 5.86 0.88
C SER A 346 7.58 5.52 -0.04
N CYS A 347 8.79 5.96 0.32
CA CYS A 347 10.01 5.60 -0.41
C CYS A 347 10.32 4.09 -0.29
N ALA A 348 10.17 3.53 0.91
CA ALA A 348 10.41 2.12 1.18
C ALA A 348 9.47 1.25 0.32
N ASN A 349 8.18 1.60 0.21
CA ASN A 349 7.22 0.83 -0.59
C ASN A 349 7.65 0.68 -2.05
N VAL A 350 8.18 1.73 -2.68
CA VAL A 350 8.69 1.64 -4.06
C VAL A 350 9.99 0.82 -4.15
N ILE A 351 10.89 0.95 -3.17
CA ILE A 351 12.10 0.10 -3.10
C ILE A 351 11.69 -1.37 -2.99
N ILE A 352 10.67 -1.69 -2.20
CA ILE A 352 10.15 -3.05 -2.06
C ILE A 352 9.58 -3.55 -3.39
N TYR A 353 8.89 -2.70 -4.14
CA TYR A 353 8.41 -3.05 -5.49
C TYR A 353 9.56 -3.41 -6.42
N LEU A 354 10.65 -2.64 -6.41
CA LEU A 354 11.86 -2.91 -7.18
C LEU A 354 12.54 -4.23 -6.77
N ILE A 355 12.73 -4.47 -5.48
CA ILE A 355 13.44 -5.66 -4.98
C ILE A 355 12.60 -6.93 -5.15
N MET A 356 11.31 -6.86 -4.87
CA MET A 356 10.48 -8.06 -4.76
C MET A 356 9.76 -8.42 -6.06
N SER A 357 9.36 -7.43 -6.88
CA SER A 357 8.62 -7.70 -8.12
C SER A 357 9.54 -7.73 -9.35
N LYS A 358 9.83 -8.94 -9.87
CA LYS A 358 10.58 -9.11 -11.14
C LYS A 358 9.91 -8.40 -12.31
N ARG A 359 8.57 -8.37 -12.32
CA ARG A 359 7.81 -7.73 -13.39
C ARG A 359 7.89 -6.21 -13.31
N PHE A 360 7.79 -5.66 -12.09
CA PHE A 360 8.03 -4.23 -11.88
C PHE A 360 9.41 -3.84 -12.40
N ARG A 361 10.47 -4.57 -12.04
CA ARG A 361 11.82 -4.34 -12.59
C ARG A 361 11.89 -4.39 -14.11
N GLN A 362 11.29 -5.40 -14.73
CA GLN A 362 11.31 -5.54 -16.19
C GLN A 362 10.63 -4.35 -16.87
N GLU A 363 9.50 -3.90 -16.34
CA GLU A 363 8.79 -2.72 -16.86
C GLU A 363 9.55 -1.42 -16.59
N THR A 364 10.17 -1.25 -15.41
CA THR A 364 11.04 -0.11 -15.12
C THR A 364 12.21 -0.04 -16.09
N VAL A 365 12.88 -1.17 -16.37
CA VAL A 365 13.98 -1.22 -17.36
C VAL A 365 13.48 -0.91 -18.77
N ARG A 366 12.29 -1.37 -19.15
CA ARG A 366 11.68 -1.04 -20.45
C ARG A 366 11.36 0.44 -20.58
N LEU A 367 10.76 1.04 -19.54
CA LEU A 367 10.52 2.47 -19.44
C LEU A 367 11.83 3.26 -19.60
N TRP A 368 12.86 2.86 -18.86
CA TRP A 368 14.18 3.49 -18.95
C TRP A 368 14.79 3.40 -20.35
N ARG A 369 14.71 2.23 -21.00
CA ARG A 369 15.20 2.05 -22.38
C ARG A 369 14.43 2.90 -23.38
N TYR A 370 13.11 3.00 -23.23
CA TYR A 370 12.27 3.83 -24.11
C TYR A 370 12.59 5.32 -23.92
N ALA A 371 12.63 5.80 -22.68
CA ALA A 371 13.00 7.18 -22.36
C ALA A 371 14.39 7.52 -22.93
N ARG A 372 15.39 6.65 -22.71
CA ARG A 372 16.75 6.86 -23.23
C ARG A 372 16.80 6.90 -24.77
N ARG A 373 15.97 6.11 -25.46
CA ARG A 373 15.89 6.14 -26.93
C ARG A 373 15.26 7.44 -27.41
N GLN A 374 14.19 7.89 -26.76
CA GLN A 374 13.53 9.15 -27.09
C GLN A 374 14.45 10.35 -26.85
N THR A 375 15.18 10.40 -25.74
CA THR A 375 16.18 11.46 -25.48
C THR A 375 17.27 11.47 -26.55
N ARG A 376 17.76 10.31 -26.98
CA ARG A 376 18.74 10.21 -28.07
C ARG A 376 18.20 10.73 -29.40
N GLN A 377 16.96 10.40 -29.75
CA GLN A 377 16.30 10.87 -30.98
C GLN A 377 16.08 12.39 -30.96
N VAL A 378 15.70 12.96 -29.81
CA VAL A 378 15.57 14.43 -29.68
C VAL A 378 16.94 15.10 -29.84
N LEU A 379 18.00 14.53 -29.24
CA LEU A 379 19.35 15.06 -29.37
C LEU A 379 19.87 15.02 -30.82
N THR A 380 19.62 13.93 -31.55
CA THR A 380 20.02 13.80 -32.96
C THR A 380 19.23 14.73 -33.88
N ASN A 381 17.92 14.89 -33.63
CA ASN A 381 17.10 15.81 -34.43
C ASN A 381 17.45 17.27 -34.16
N GLN A 382 17.87 17.63 -32.94
CA GLN A 382 18.37 18.98 -32.65
C GLN A 382 19.70 19.27 -33.34
N SER A 383 20.59 18.28 -33.48
CA SER A 383 21.85 18.47 -34.23
C SER A 383 21.66 18.60 -35.74
N GLU A 384 20.58 18.07 -36.32
CA GLU A 384 20.27 18.20 -37.77
C GLU A 384 19.63 19.54 -38.14
N VAL A 385 19.02 20.25 -37.17
CA VAL A 385 18.36 21.56 -37.40
C VAL A 385 19.36 22.74 -37.27
N THR A 386 20.57 22.49 -36.78
CA THR A 386 21.62 23.51 -36.57
C THR A 386 22.70 23.53 -37.66
N PHE A 387 22.46 22.95 -38.84
CA PHE A 387 23.37 23.05 -39.99
C PHE A 387 22.74 23.82 -41.14
#